data_AF-A0A8C2QRM6-F1
#
_entry.id   AF-A0A8C2QRM6-F1
#
_cell.length_a   1.000
_cell.length_b   1.000
_cell.length_c   1.000
_cell.angle_alpha   90.00
_cell.angle_beta   90.00
_cell.angle_gamma   90.00
#
_symmetry.space_group_name_H-M   'P 1'
#
loop_
_entity.id
_entity.type
_entity.pdbx_description
1 polymer ?
#
loop_
_entity_poly.entity_id
_entity_poly.type
_entity_poly.pdbx_seq_one_letter_code
_entity_poly.pdbx_strand_id
1 'polypeptide(L)'
;MLLRSAALCRALLARRGRAAGLCWKHVSSVQVANEPVLAFRQGSPERDALQKALKELKGQTEAIPCVVGDEEVWTSDVRYQASPFNHGHKVAKFCYANKALLHRAIGAALAARREWDLKPVADRAQVFLKAADLLSGPRRAEVLAKTMVGQGKTVIQAEIDAAAELIDFFRFNAKFAVELEGEQPLSVPPSTNSVLYRGLEGFVAAISPFNFTAIGGNLAGTPALMGNVVLWKPSDTAMLASYAVYRILREAGLPPNIIQFVPADGPTFGDTVTSSEHLCGINFTGSVPTFKHLWKQVAQNLDRFRTFPRLAGECGGKNFHFVHRSADVDSVVSGTLRSAFEYGGQKCSACSRLYAPRSLWPQIKGRLLEELSGIKVGNPAEDFGTFFSAVIDAKSFSRIRKWLGHARSSPSLTILAGGQCDDSVGYFVEPCIVETKDPQDPIMKEGRSPGGHRAAEERCGQLLHQRQVHRLGGGPAALWGSPSLGDQRQARRPPLCPAVDVAPGHQGDARASGGLALPIHAVSPARRLRRPSVRPDD
;
A
#
# COMPACT_ATOMS: atom_id res chain seq x y z
N MET A 1 -82.09 -6.93 2.67
CA MET A 1 -81.06 -6.26 1.84
C MET A 1 -80.18 -5.28 2.66
N LEU A 2 -79.89 -5.55 3.94
CA LEU A 2 -79.12 -4.64 4.83
C LEU A 2 -77.96 -5.32 5.61
N LEU A 3 -77.71 -6.61 5.39
CA LEU A 3 -76.65 -7.37 6.09
C LEU A 3 -75.41 -7.68 5.22
N ARG A 4 -75.38 -7.25 3.94
CA ARG A 4 -74.22 -7.45 3.05
C ARG A 4 -73.27 -6.24 2.95
N SER A 5 -73.64 -5.05 3.45
CA SER A 5 -72.76 -3.86 3.41
C SER A 5 -71.77 -3.76 4.58
N ALA A 6 -72.04 -4.39 5.73
CA ALA A 6 -71.16 -4.29 6.90
C ALA A 6 -69.89 -5.15 6.77
N ALA A 7 -69.98 -6.31 6.10
CA ALA A 7 -68.85 -7.21 5.88
C ALA A 7 -67.85 -6.64 4.84
N LEU A 8 -68.34 -5.95 3.81
CA LEU A 8 -67.49 -5.31 2.81
C LEU A 8 -66.77 -4.06 3.37
N CYS A 9 -67.42 -3.27 4.23
CA CYS A 9 -66.78 -2.16 4.95
C CYS A 9 -65.73 -2.63 5.96
N ARG A 10 -65.91 -3.78 6.64
CA ARG A 10 -64.87 -4.35 7.52
C ARG A 10 -63.68 -4.92 6.74
N ALA A 11 -63.89 -5.50 5.57
CA ALA A 11 -62.79 -5.98 4.71
C ALA A 11 -61.96 -4.83 4.09
N LEU A 12 -62.59 -3.68 3.80
CA LEU A 12 -61.90 -2.48 3.31
C LEU A 12 -61.22 -1.68 4.44
N LEU A 13 -61.72 -1.75 5.68
CA LEU A 13 -61.09 -1.13 6.85
C LEU A 13 -59.96 -2.00 7.46
N ALA A 14 -59.93 -3.31 7.23
CA ALA A 14 -58.80 -4.18 7.60
C ALA A 14 -57.57 -4.01 6.68
N ARG A 15 -57.68 -3.22 5.61
CA ARG A 15 -56.56 -2.73 4.79
C ARG A 15 -56.05 -1.34 5.20
N ARG A 16 -56.48 -0.82 6.37
CA ARG A 16 -55.88 0.39 6.94
C ARG A 16 -54.56 0.06 7.63
N GLY A 17 -53.48 0.49 6.98
CA GLY A 17 -52.23 0.84 7.65
C GLY A 17 -51.25 -0.31 7.85
N ARG A 18 -50.69 -0.85 6.76
CA ARG A 18 -49.23 -1.02 6.82
C ARG A 18 -48.71 0.40 6.97
N ALA A 19 -48.38 0.80 8.20
CA ALA A 19 -47.59 2.00 8.41
C ALA A 19 -46.42 1.92 7.41
N ALA A 20 -46.22 2.98 6.63
CA ALA A 20 -45.09 3.12 5.73
C ALA A 20 -43.80 3.29 6.56
N GLY A 21 -43.48 2.26 7.35
CA GLY A 21 -42.28 2.17 8.15
C GLY A 21 -41.14 1.69 7.26
N LEU A 22 -39.94 2.19 7.54
CA LEU A 22 -38.72 1.69 6.94
C LEU A 22 -38.54 0.21 7.30
N CYS A 23 -38.26 -0.63 6.31
CA CYS A 23 -37.93 -2.04 6.49
C CYS A 23 -36.46 -2.25 6.13
N TRP A 24 -35.66 -2.66 7.11
CA TRP A 24 -34.23 -2.91 6.95
C TRP A 24 -34.00 -4.35 6.49
N LYS A 25 -33.20 -4.54 5.45
CA LYS A 25 -32.84 -5.87 4.95
C LYS A 25 -31.83 -6.53 5.87
N HIS A 26 -31.89 -7.86 5.97
CA HIS A 26 -30.90 -8.63 6.71
C HIS A 26 -29.53 -8.54 6.02
N VAL A 27 -28.49 -8.36 6.81
CA VAL A 27 -27.10 -8.27 6.35
C VAL A 27 -26.55 -9.67 6.10
N SER A 28 -25.87 -9.90 4.98
CA SER A 28 -25.22 -11.18 4.67
C SER A 28 -23.78 -11.19 5.20
N SER A 29 -23.19 -12.37 5.41
CA SER A 29 -21.75 -12.48 5.69
C SER A 29 -21.01 -12.95 4.44
N VAL A 30 -19.79 -12.45 4.26
CA VAL A 30 -18.91 -12.83 3.14
C VAL A 30 -17.71 -13.57 3.71
N GLN A 31 -17.46 -14.79 3.20
CA GLN A 31 -16.25 -15.54 3.53
C GLN A 31 -15.19 -15.26 2.48
N VAL A 32 -14.00 -14.85 2.93
CA VAL A 32 -12.84 -14.65 2.08
C VAL A 32 -11.62 -15.25 2.74
N ALA A 33 -10.62 -15.58 1.93
CA ALA A 33 -9.30 -16.03 2.38
C ALA A 33 -8.24 -15.22 1.63
N ASN A 34 -7.02 -15.21 2.17
CA ASN A 34 -5.88 -14.66 1.48
C ASN A 34 -5.66 -15.39 0.15
N GLU A 35 -5.34 -14.61 -0.88
CA GLU A 35 -4.96 -15.13 -2.18
C GLU A 35 -3.66 -15.94 -2.09
N PRO A 36 -3.61 -17.16 -2.63
CA PRO A 36 -2.38 -17.93 -2.68
C PRO A 36 -1.28 -17.21 -3.47
N VAL A 37 -0.08 -17.16 -2.91
CA VAL A 37 1.13 -16.70 -3.60
C VAL A 37 1.64 -17.85 -4.48
N LEU A 38 1.66 -17.64 -5.79
CA LEU A 38 2.09 -18.65 -6.76
C LEU A 38 3.61 -18.78 -6.81
N ALA A 39 4.09 -19.97 -7.19
CA ALA A 39 5.50 -20.33 -7.07
C ALA A 39 6.35 -20.04 -8.31
N PHE A 40 5.75 -19.89 -9.50
CA PHE A 40 6.43 -19.59 -10.78
C PHE A 40 7.61 -20.54 -11.10
N ARG A 41 7.41 -21.84 -10.80
CA ARG A 41 8.38 -22.89 -11.10
C ARG A 41 8.52 -23.07 -12.61
N GLN A 42 9.65 -23.61 -13.05
CA GLN A 42 9.83 -23.94 -14.46
C GLN A 42 8.74 -24.94 -14.90
N GLY A 43 8.06 -24.64 -16.01
CA GLY A 43 6.95 -25.43 -16.55
C GLY A 43 5.60 -25.22 -15.86
N SER A 44 5.47 -24.27 -14.93
CA SER A 44 4.16 -23.96 -14.33
C SER A 44 3.34 -23.00 -15.23
N PRO A 45 2.00 -23.16 -15.29
CA PRO A 45 1.16 -22.34 -16.17
C PRO A 45 1.27 -20.83 -15.91
N GLU A 46 1.42 -20.42 -14.65
CA GLU A 46 1.56 -19.02 -14.28
C GLU A 46 2.90 -18.42 -14.76
N ARG A 47 3.96 -19.24 -14.84
CA ARG A 47 5.25 -18.79 -15.39
C ARG A 47 5.16 -18.59 -16.89
N ASP A 48 4.53 -19.51 -17.61
CA ASP A 48 4.35 -19.41 -19.06
C ASP A 48 3.48 -18.20 -19.44
N ALA A 49 2.39 -17.99 -18.69
CA ALA A 49 1.51 -16.84 -18.88
C ALA A 49 2.25 -15.52 -18.62
N LEU A 50 3.05 -15.44 -17.56
CA LEU A 50 3.84 -14.25 -17.24
C LEU A 50 4.91 -13.98 -18.30
N GLN A 51 5.64 -15.00 -18.76
CA GLN A 51 6.63 -14.85 -19.82
C GLN A 51 6.00 -14.36 -21.13
N LYS A 52 4.81 -14.85 -21.46
CA LYS A 52 4.02 -14.34 -22.60
C LYS A 52 3.68 -12.85 -22.41
N ALA A 53 3.14 -12.46 -21.26
CA ALA A 53 2.79 -11.08 -20.99
C ALA A 53 4.01 -10.12 -21.01
N LEU A 54 5.16 -10.56 -20.46
CA LEU A 54 6.41 -9.79 -20.52
C LEU A 54 6.90 -9.61 -21.96
N LYS A 55 6.80 -10.66 -22.79
CA LYS A 55 7.16 -10.59 -24.22
C LYS A 55 6.25 -9.62 -24.97
N GLU A 56 4.96 -9.62 -24.68
CA GLU A 56 3.99 -8.70 -25.29
C GLU A 56 4.27 -7.23 -24.95
N LEU A 57 4.81 -6.93 -23.76
CA LEU A 57 5.19 -5.57 -23.37
C LEU A 57 6.54 -5.10 -23.93
N LYS A 58 7.38 -6.01 -24.44
CA LYS A 58 8.73 -5.69 -24.92
C LYS A 58 8.67 -4.72 -26.10
N GLY A 59 9.24 -3.52 -25.92
CA GLY A 59 9.26 -2.47 -26.95
C GLY A 59 7.93 -1.73 -27.14
N GLN A 60 6.89 -2.04 -26.35
CA GLN A 60 5.60 -1.37 -26.44
C GLN A 60 5.55 -0.09 -25.60
N THR A 61 4.81 0.90 -26.08
CA THR A 61 4.46 2.11 -25.33
C THR A 61 2.94 2.26 -25.31
N GLU A 62 2.31 2.04 -24.15
CA GLU A 62 0.86 2.23 -24.02
C GLU A 62 0.51 3.72 -23.96
N ALA A 63 -0.46 4.18 -24.76
CA ALA A 63 -0.96 5.55 -24.69
C ALA A 63 -2.10 5.61 -23.66
N ILE A 64 -1.81 6.16 -22.48
CA ILE A 64 -2.69 6.18 -21.32
C ILE A 64 -3.33 7.56 -21.17
N PRO A 65 -4.64 7.71 -21.42
CA PRO A 65 -5.34 8.99 -21.28
C PRO A 65 -5.67 9.30 -19.81
N CYS A 66 -6.06 10.54 -19.53
CA CYS A 66 -6.94 10.78 -18.39
C CYS A 66 -8.32 10.19 -18.70
N VAL A 67 -9.05 9.71 -17.69
CA VAL A 67 -10.42 9.21 -17.87
C VAL A 67 -11.37 9.94 -16.94
N VAL A 68 -12.34 10.66 -17.52
CA VAL A 68 -13.41 11.35 -16.81
C VAL A 68 -14.74 10.77 -17.27
N GLY A 69 -15.39 10.00 -16.40
CA GLY A 69 -16.54 9.19 -16.79
C GLY A 69 -16.12 8.06 -17.72
N ASP A 70 -16.58 8.12 -18.96
CA ASP A 70 -16.16 7.24 -20.07
C ASP A 70 -15.28 7.96 -21.10
N GLU A 71 -15.05 9.27 -20.92
CA GLU A 71 -14.30 10.09 -21.85
C GLU A 71 -12.79 9.92 -21.60
N GLU A 72 -12.08 9.48 -22.63
CA GLU A 72 -10.62 9.50 -22.67
C GLU A 72 -10.15 10.89 -23.10
N VAL A 73 -9.44 11.59 -22.21
CA VAL A 73 -9.04 12.98 -22.40
C VAL A 73 -7.52 13.10 -22.46
N TRP A 74 -7.05 13.82 -23.48
CA TRP A 74 -5.64 14.19 -23.64
C TRP A 74 -5.43 15.69 -23.44
N THR A 75 -4.33 16.05 -22.78
CA THR A 75 -3.84 17.42 -22.69
C THR A 75 -2.51 17.55 -23.44
N SER A 76 -2.06 18.78 -23.65
CA SER A 76 -0.76 19.06 -24.26
C SER A 76 0.43 18.73 -23.35
N ASP A 77 0.21 18.55 -22.04
CA ASP A 77 1.30 18.24 -21.09
C ASP A 77 1.60 16.74 -21.07
N VAL A 78 2.27 16.28 -22.13
CA VAL A 78 2.63 14.87 -22.33
C VAL A 78 3.79 14.47 -21.44
N ARG A 79 3.65 13.30 -20.82
CA ARG A 79 4.62 12.65 -19.94
C ARG A 79 4.87 11.21 -20.39
N TYR A 80 5.94 10.63 -19.87
CA TYR A 80 6.30 9.25 -20.14
C TYR A 80 6.67 8.53 -18.85
N GLN A 81 6.25 7.27 -18.75
CA GLN A 81 6.82 6.31 -17.82
C GLN A 81 7.90 5.53 -18.57
N ALA A 82 9.10 5.47 -18.00
CA ALA A 82 10.19 4.65 -18.50
C ALA A 82 10.31 3.36 -17.68
N SER A 83 10.82 2.28 -18.27
CA SER A 83 11.19 1.09 -17.51
C SER A 83 12.42 1.39 -16.64
N PRO A 84 12.41 1.13 -15.32
CA PRO A 84 13.52 1.51 -14.45
C PRO A 84 14.86 0.84 -14.78
N PHE A 85 14.82 -0.40 -15.28
CA PHE A 85 16.01 -1.20 -15.63
C PHE A 85 16.41 -1.08 -17.10
N ASN A 86 15.66 -0.33 -17.89
CA ASN A 86 15.96 0.02 -19.27
C ASN A 86 15.24 1.33 -19.60
N HIS A 87 15.79 2.46 -19.14
CA HIS A 87 15.08 3.75 -19.17
C HIS A 87 14.90 4.31 -20.60
N GLY A 88 15.59 3.75 -21.59
CA GLY A 88 15.32 3.98 -23.01
C GLY A 88 13.97 3.42 -23.48
N HIS A 89 13.42 2.40 -22.79
CA HIS A 89 12.09 1.86 -23.05
C HIS A 89 11.02 2.71 -22.34
N LYS A 90 10.31 3.52 -23.13
CA LYS A 90 9.11 4.24 -22.67
C LYS A 90 7.94 3.27 -22.64
N VAL A 91 7.55 2.82 -21.46
CA VAL A 91 6.49 1.80 -21.28
C VAL A 91 5.10 2.39 -21.41
N ALA A 92 4.95 3.68 -21.08
CA ALA A 92 3.70 4.42 -21.25
C ALA A 92 3.95 5.87 -21.65
N LYS A 93 3.05 6.40 -22.47
CA LYS A 93 2.87 7.83 -22.77
C LYS A 93 1.55 8.25 -22.15
N PHE A 94 1.55 9.29 -21.32
CA PHE A 94 0.34 9.80 -20.68
C PHE A 94 0.34 11.33 -20.70
N CYS A 95 -0.68 11.97 -20.15
CA CYS A 95 -0.71 13.42 -20.02
C CYS A 95 -1.16 13.84 -18.62
N TYR A 96 -0.71 15.01 -18.16
CA TYR A 96 -1.22 15.60 -16.93
C TYR A 96 -2.54 16.33 -17.16
N ALA A 97 -3.51 16.07 -16.29
CA ALA A 97 -4.73 16.85 -16.17
C ALA A 97 -4.40 18.26 -15.68
N ASN A 98 -4.81 19.27 -16.46
CA ASN A 98 -4.76 20.66 -16.04
C ASN A 98 -5.91 20.97 -15.05
N LYS A 99 -5.87 22.15 -14.42
CA LYS A 99 -6.89 22.56 -13.43
C LYS A 99 -8.31 22.48 -14.01
N ALA A 100 -8.52 22.87 -15.27
CA ALA A 100 -9.83 22.82 -15.90
C ALA A 100 -10.37 21.38 -16.03
N LEU A 101 -9.52 20.43 -16.42
CA LEU A 101 -9.90 19.02 -16.49
C LEU A 101 -10.17 18.43 -15.09
N LEU A 102 -9.38 18.80 -14.10
CA LEU A 102 -9.60 18.38 -12.71
C LEU A 102 -10.94 18.92 -12.16
N HIS A 103 -11.29 20.17 -12.44
CA HIS A 103 -12.60 20.73 -12.06
C HIS A 103 -13.76 20.03 -12.77
N ARG A 104 -13.62 19.70 -14.07
CA ARG A 104 -14.59 18.88 -14.80
C ARG A 104 -14.76 17.50 -14.15
N ALA A 105 -13.65 16.84 -13.78
CA ALA A 105 -13.67 15.55 -13.13
C ALA A 105 -14.37 15.59 -11.76
N ILE A 106 -14.14 16.64 -10.97
CA ILE A 106 -14.85 16.89 -9.70
C ILE A 106 -16.35 17.02 -9.95
N GLY A 107 -16.76 17.88 -10.89
CA GLY A 107 -18.19 18.09 -11.19
C GLY A 107 -18.90 16.80 -11.62
N ALA A 108 -18.28 16.02 -12.52
CA ALA A 108 -18.84 14.77 -12.99
C ALA A 108 -18.92 13.69 -11.88
N ALA A 109 -17.89 13.62 -11.02
CA ALA A 109 -17.89 12.72 -9.87
C ALA A 109 -19.03 13.06 -8.88
N LEU A 110 -19.18 14.33 -8.53
CA LEU A 110 -20.22 14.79 -7.60
C LEU A 110 -21.63 14.50 -8.13
N ALA A 111 -21.85 14.61 -9.43
CA ALA A 111 -23.14 14.30 -10.07
C ALA A 111 -23.51 12.80 -9.93
N ALA A 112 -22.54 11.89 -9.96
CA ALA A 112 -22.76 10.44 -9.83
C ALA A 112 -22.85 9.95 -8.37
N ARG A 113 -22.36 10.76 -7.41
CA ARG A 113 -22.17 10.34 -6.01
C ARG A 113 -23.44 9.81 -5.36
N ARG A 114 -24.56 10.52 -5.49
CA ARG A 114 -25.79 10.19 -4.75
C ARG A 114 -26.36 8.83 -5.15
N GLU A 115 -26.37 8.53 -6.45
CA GLU A 115 -26.85 7.23 -6.94
C GLU A 115 -25.96 6.08 -6.45
N TRP A 116 -24.64 6.30 -6.46
CA TRP A 116 -23.68 5.31 -5.98
C TRP A 116 -23.75 5.07 -4.47
N ASP A 117 -23.87 6.13 -3.68
CA ASP A 117 -24.01 6.09 -2.22
C ASP A 117 -25.30 5.34 -1.80
N LEU A 118 -26.39 5.54 -2.53
CA LEU A 118 -27.67 4.85 -2.29
C LEU A 118 -27.71 3.39 -2.77
N LYS A 119 -26.74 2.96 -3.58
CA LYS A 119 -26.62 1.55 -3.97
C LYS A 119 -26.30 0.69 -2.74
N PRO A 120 -26.90 -0.50 -2.55
CA PRO A 120 -26.56 -1.37 -1.42
C PRO A 120 -25.06 -1.65 -1.31
N VAL A 121 -24.51 -1.73 -0.09
CA VAL A 121 -23.08 -2.01 0.12
C VAL A 121 -22.68 -3.32 -0.54
N ALA A 122 -23.52 -4.36 -0.46
CA ALA A 122 -23.29 -5.65 -1.11
C ALA A 122 -23.14 -5.54 -2.64
N ASP A 123 -23.93 -4.68 -3.30
CA ASP A 123 -23.86 -4.48 -4.75
C ASP A 123 -22.58 -3.72 -5.13
N ARG A 124 -22.17 -2.74 -4.32
CA ARG A 124 -20.87 -2.06 -4.50
C ARG A 124 -19.72 -3.05 -4.28
N ALA A 125 -19.80 -3.87 -3.24
CA ALA A 125 -18.81 -4.90 -2.92
C ALA A 125 -18.64 -5.92 -4.04
N GLN A 126 -19.71 -6.28 -4.75
CA GLN A 126 -19.64 -7.17 -5.91
C GLN A 126 -18.65 -6.67 -6.96
N VAL A 127 -18.62 -5.37 -7.27
CA VAL A 127 -17.66 -4.82 -8.24
C VAL A 127 -16.22 -5.17 -7.87
N PHE A 128 -15.87 -5.04 -6.59
CA PHE A 128 -14.51 -5.33 -6.10
C PHE A 128 -14.23 -6.83 -6.00
N LEU A 129 -15.21 -7.65 -5.61
CA LEU A 129 -15.09 -9.10 -5.62
C LEU A 129 -14.87 -9.63 -7.04
N LYS A 130 -15.62 -9.15 -8.03
CA LYS A 130 -15.39 -9.49 -9.44
C LYS A 130 -14.04 -9.00 -9.94
N ALA A 131 -13.60 -7.79 -9.56
CA ALA A 131 -12.27 -7.30 -9.91
C ALA A 131 -11.16 -8.19 -9.32
N ALA A 132 -11.33 -8.65 -8.08
CA ALA A 132 -10.42 -9.60 -7.43
C ALA A 132 -10.35 -10.93 -8.18
N ASP A 133 -11.46 -11.46 -8.69
CA ASP A 133 -11.47 -12.69 -9.48
C ASP A 133 -10.83 -12.52 -10.87
N LEU A 134 -11.03 -11.36 -11.51
CA LEU A 134 -10.33 -11.01 -12.75
C LEU A 134 -8.81 -10.96 -12.53
N LEU A 135 -8.36 -10.35 -11.43
CA LEU A 135 -6.94 -10.29 -11.03
C LEU A 135 -6.38 -11.65 -10.64
N SER A 136 -7.17 -12.50 -9.97
CA SER A 136 -6.75 -13.84 -9.53
C SER A 136 -6.54 -14.77 -10.72
N GLY A 137 -7.41 -14.67 -11.73
CA GLY A 137 -7.37 -15.48 -12.95
C GLY A 137 -6.83 -14.74 -14.17
N PRO A 138 -7.71 -14.31 -15.10
CA PRO A 138 -7.33 -13.96 -16.47
C PRO A 138 -6.41 -12.74 -16.61
N ARG A 139 -6.41 -11.83 -15.63
CA ARG A 139 -5.62 -10.58 -15.67
C ARG A 139 -4.34 -10.65 -14.83
N ARG A 140 -4.08 -11.76 -14.12
CA ARG A 140 -2.92 -11.89 -13.21
C ARG A 140 -1.60 -11.61 -13.91
N ALA A 141 -1.34 -12.31 -15.02
CA ALA A 141 -0.08 -12.17 -15.77
C ALA A 141 0.11 -10.75 -16.34
N GLU A 142 -0.96 -10.09 -16.76
CA GLU A 142 -0.90 -8.71 -17.27
C GLU A 142 -0.47 -7.74 -16.16
N VAL A 143 -1.14 -7.75 -15.01
CA VAL A 143 -0.83 -6.81 -13.94
C VAL A 143 0.57 -7.07 -13.36
N LEU A 144 0.98 -8.34 -13.23
CA LEU A 144 2.34 -8.69 -12.86
C LEU A 144 3.37 -8.15 -13.86
N ALA A 145 3.18 -8.42 -15.16
CA ALA A 145 4.12 -7.98 -16.19
C ALA A 145 4.22 -6.45 -16.25
N LYS A 146 3.10 -5.74 -16.19
CA LYS A 146 3.07 -4.27 -16.17
C LYS A 146 3.75 -3.69 -14.93
N THR A 147 3.56 -4.30 -13.76
CA THR A 147 4.26 -3.91 -12.53
C THR A 147 5.75 -4.23 -12.59
N MET A 148 6.15 -5.38 -13.11
CA MET A 148 7.56 -5.73 -13.29
C MET A 148 8.25 -4.73 -14.22
N VAL A 149 7.73 -4.54 -15.43
CA VAL A 149 8.36 -3.72 -16.47
C VAL A 149 8.30 -2.23 -16.14
N GLY A 150 7.17 -1.76 -15.61
CA GLY A 150 6.95 -0.35 -15.31
C GLY A 150 7.51 0.13 -13.98
N GLN A 151 7.64 -0.75 -12.97
CA GLN A 151 8.09 -0.38 -11.62
C GLN A 151 9.39 -1.09 -11.20
N GLY A 152 9.95 -1.99 -12.02
CA GLY A 152 11.23 -2.67 -11.76
C GLY A 152 11.14 -3.83 -10.77
N LYS A 153 9.95 -4.41 -10.58
CA LYS A 153 9.76 -5.54 -9.66
C LYS A 153 10.25 -6.86 -10.27
N THR A 154 10.74 -7.75 -9.40
CA THR A 154 10.91 -9.17 -9.73
C THR A 154 9.57 -9.88 -9.68
N VAL A 155 9.51 -11.11 -10.21
CA VAL A 155 8.29 -11.93 -10.27
C VAL A 155 7.61 -12.00 -8.91
N ILE A 156 8.34 -12.41 -7.87
CA ILE A 156 7.76 -12.56 -6.53
C ILE A 156 7.33 -11.23 -5.92
N GLN A 157 8.04 -10.13 -6.19
CA GLN A 157 7.68 -8.81 -5.68
C GLN A 157 6.43 -8.23 -6.37
N ALA A 158 6.21 -8.56 -7.65
CA ALA A 158 5.00 -8.21 -8.37
C ALA A 158 3.82 -9.11 -7.95
N GLU A 159 4.05 -10.41 -7.78
CA GLU A 159 3.06 -11.39 -7.34
C GLU A 159 2.45 -11.04 -5.98
N ILE A 160 3.29 -10.74 -4.98
CA ILE A 160 2.78 -10.41 -3.63
C ILE A 160 2.09 -9.04 -3.57
N ASP A 161 2.31 -8.17 -4.56
CA ASP A 161 1.75 -6.81 -4.63
C ASP A 161 0.54 -6.75 -5.57
N ALA A 162 0.79 -6.76 -6.89
CA ALA A 162 -0.21 -6.48 -7.91
C ALA A 162 -1.27 -7.59 -8.04
N ALA A 163 -0.96 -8.80 -7.56
CA ALA A 163 -1.94 -9.87 -7.41
C ALA A 163 -2.36 -10.01 -5.94
N ALA A 164 -1.58 -10.71 -5.10
CA ALA A 164 -2.04 -11.19 -3.81
C ALA A 164 -2.56 -10.05 -2.90
N GLU A 165 -1.76 -9.01 -2.66
CA GLU A 165 -2.16 -7.89 -1.79
C GLU A 165 -3.34 -7.09 -2.36
N LEU A 166 -3.37 -6.83 -3.68
CA LEU A 166 -4.50 -6.11 -4.30
C LEU A 166 -5.80 -6.92 -4.27
N ILE A 167 -5.73 -8.21 -4.57
CA ILE A 167 -6.86 -9.17 -4.49
C ILE A 167 -7.38 -9.23 -3.06
N ASP A 168 -6.47 -9.32 -2.09
CA ASP A 168 -6.81 -9.35 -0.67
C ASP A 168 -7.45 -8.04 -0.22
N PHE A 169 -6.94 -6.87 -0.63
CA PHE A 169 -7.61 -5.60 -0.34
C PHE A 169 -9.05 -5.59 -0.84
N PHE A 170 -9.29 -6.01 -2.08
CA PHE A 170 -10.64 -6.03 -2.63
C PHE A 170 -11.56 -7.02 -1.92
N ARG A 171 -11.09 -8.23 -1.63
CA ARG A 171 -11.88 -9.26 -0.94
C ARG A 171 -12.15 -8.93 0.51
N PHE A 172 -11.11 -8.58 1.27
CA PHE A 172 -11.24 -8.29 2.69
C PHE A 172 -11.98 -6.97 2.94
N ASN A 173 -11.73 -5.90 2.16
CA ASN A 173 -12.51 -4.67 2.34
C ASN A 173 -13.98 -4.86 1.96
N ALA A 174 -14.28 -5.65 0.92
CA ALA A 174 -15.66 -6.04 0.61
C ALA A 174 -16.32 -6.77 1.79
N LYS A 175 -15.63 -7.77 2.37
CA LYS A 175 -16.10 -8.46 3.58
C LYS A 175 -16.35 -7.48 4.72
N PHE A 176 -15.36 -6.64 5.05
CA PHE A 176 -15.46 -5.70 6.16
C PHE A 176 -16.60 -4.69 5.95
N ALA A 177 -16.79 -4.18 4.73
CA ALA A 177 -17.85 -3.23 4.43
C ALA A 177 -19.24 -3.87 4.57
N VAL A 178 -19.42 -5.10 4.09
CA VAL A 178 -20.69 -5.82 4.22
C VAL A 178 -20.98 -6.18 5.68
N GLU A 179 -19.99 -6.69 6.41
CA GLU A 179 -20.16 -7.03 7.83
C GLU A 179 -20.42 -5.79 8.70
N LEU A 180 -19.85 -4.64 8.34
CA LEU A 180 -20.06 -3.38 9.04
C LEU A 180 -21.54 -2.96 9.07
N GLU A 181 -22.33 -3.24 8.02
CA GLU A 181 -23.77 -2.96 8.05
C GLU A 181 -24.52 -3.72 9.16
N GLY A 182 -23.95 -4.83 9.64
CA GLY A 182 -24.50 -5.64 10.74
C GLY A 182 -24.32 -5.04 12.12
N GLU A 183 -23.44 -4.04 12.28
CA GLU A 183 -23.23 -3.34 13.54
C GLU A 183 -24.36 -2.33 13.78
N GLN A 184 -25.44 -2.81 14.39
CA GLN A 184 -26.68 -2.05 14.60
C GLN A 184 -26.98 -1.81 16.08
N PRO A 185 -27.58 -0.66 16.44
CA PRO A 185 -27.92 -0.34 17.82
C PRO A 185 -29.10 -1.17 18.32
N LEU A 186 -29.21 -1.27 19.65
CA LEU A 186 -30.41 -1.84 20.29
C LEU A 186 -31.65 -1.01 19.96
N SER A 187 -32.75 -1.69 19.70
CA SER A 187 -34.09 -1.10 19.58
C SER A 187 -34.91 -1.42 20.83
N VAL A 188 -35.61 -0.43 21.37
CA VAL A 188 -36.51 -0.60 22.53
C VAL A 188 -37.89 -0.06 22.12
N PRO A 189 -38.97 -0.85 22.27
CA PRO A 189 -40.32 -0.40 21.91
C PRO A 189 -40.71 0.93 22.58
N PRO A 190 -41.45 1.82 21.88
CA PRO A 190 -42.03 1.63 20.55
C PRO A 190 -41.08 2.01 19.39
N SER A 191 -39.80 2.23 19.66
CA SER A 191 -38.83 2.76 18.70
C SER A 191 -38.02 1.65 18.00
N THR A 192 -37.65 1.89 16.75
CA THR A 192 -36.67 1.08 16.01
C THR A 192 -35.51 1.97 15.60
N ASN A 193 -34.30 1.59 16.00
CA ASN A 193 -33.07 2.31 15.69
C ASN A 193 -32.31 1.57 14.60
N SER A 194 -31.69 2.31 13.69
CA SER A 194 -30.77 1.74 12.69
C SER A 194 -29.70 2.77 12.32
N VAL A 195 -28.50 2.28 12.00
CA VAL A 195 -27.38 3.08 11.50
C VAL A 195 -27.24 2.87 10.00
N LEU A 196 -27.21 3.97 9.26
CA LEU A 196 -26.86 4.00 7.84
C LEU A 196 -25.39 4.44 7.69
N TYR A 197 -24.56 3.56 7.14
CA TYR A 197 -23.16 3.85 6.83
C TYR A 197 -23.04 4.62 5.51
N ARG A 198 -23.31 5.93 5.58
CA ARG A 198 -23.24 6.85 4.43
C ARG A 198 -21.81 6.99 3.92
N GLY A 199 -21.66 7.10 2.61
CA GLY A 199 -20.48 7.72 2.00
C GLY A 199 -20.33 9.18 2.46
N LEU A 200 -19.13 9.72 2.33
CA LEU A 200 -18.87 11.12 2.66
C LEU A 200 -19.52 12.01 1.59
N GLU A 201 -20.13 13.11 2.04
CA GLU A 201 -20.67 14.11 1.13
C GLU A 201 -19.54 14.96 0.56
N GLY A 202 -19.30 14.83 -0.75
CA GLY A 202 -18.18 15.46 -1.46
C GLY A 202 -17.46 14.46 -2.36
N PHE A 203 -16.18 14.72 -2.63
CA PHE A 203 -15.30 13.78 -3.31
C PHE A 203 -14.02 13.52 -2.50
N VAL A 204 -13.43 12.34 -2.73
CA VAL A 204 -12.16 11.94 -2.14
C VAL A 204 -11.04 12.09 -3.16
N ALA A 205 -9.91 12.67 -2.75
CA ALA A 205 -8.69 12.70 -3.54
C ALA A 205 -7.78 11.53 -3.14
N ALA A 206 -7.60 10.55 -4.03
CA ALA A 206 -6.68 9.43 -3.83
C ALA A 206 -5.33 9.73 -4.51
N ILE A 207 -4.25 9.75 -3.72
CA ILE A 207 -2.90 10.07 -4.20
C ILE A 207 -1.98 8.89 -3.84
N SER A 208 -1.62 8.10 -4.85
CA SER A 208 -0.91 6.84 -4.64
C SER A 208 0.58 6.90 -4.98
N PRO A 209 1.42 6.07 -4.31
CA PRO A 209 2.86 6.04 -4.51
C PRO A 209 3.22 5.11 -5.68
N PHE A 210 4.51 4.99 -5.99
CA PHE A 210 5.01 4.14 -7.07
C PHE A 210 5.25 2.69 -6.66
N ASN A 211 5.47 2.44 -5.37
CA ASN A 211 6.14 1.23 -4.89
C ASN A 211 5.23 0.02 -4.77
N PHE A 212 3.91 0.21 -4.72
CA PHE A 212 2.92 -0.86 -4.69
C PHE A 212 1.74 -0.52 -5.60
N THR A 213 1.48 -1.39 -6.57
CA THR A 213 0.29 -1.33 -7.42
C THR A 213 -0.98 -1.53 -6.57
N ALA A 214 -0.90 -2.41 -5.56
CA ALA A 214 -1.98 -2.68 -4.62
C ALA A 214 -2.44 -1.44 -3.86
N ILE A 215 -1.49 -0.63 -3.38
CA ILE A 215 -1.81 0.61 -2.64
C ILE A 215 -2.59 1.58 -3.52
N GLY A 216 -2.25 1.71 -4.81
CA GLY A 216 -3.03 2.54 -5.75
C GLY A 216 -4.49 2.09 -5.86
N GLY A 217 -4.70 0.79 -6.12
CA GLY A 217 -6.03 0.20 -6.19
C GLY A 217 -6.81 0.33 -4.88
N ASN A 218 -6.16 0.16 -3.72
CA ASN A 218 -6.79 0.28 -2.41
C ASN A 218 -7.15 1.73 -2.05
N LEU A 219 -6.25 2.69 -2.27
CA LEU A 219 -6.47 4.09 -1.91
C LEU A 219 -7.67 4.70 -2.66
N ALA A 220 -7.88 4.31 -3.91
CA ALA A 220 -9.04 4.73 -4.70
C ALA A 220 -10.26 3.81 -4.50
N GLY A 221 -10.04 2.49 -4.43
CA GLY A 221 -11.10 1.49 -4.35
C GLY A 221 -11.85 1.50 -3.02
N THR A 222 -11.16 1.65 -1.89
CA THR A 222 -11.80 1.57 -0.57
C THR A 222 -12.79 2.71 -0.30
N PRO A 223 -12.46 3.99 -0.58
CA PRO A 223 -13.47 5.04 -0.54
C PRO A 223 -14.64 4.77 -1.49
N ALA A 224 -14.37 4.32 -2.72
CA ALA A 224 -15.42 4.01 -3.69
C ALA A 224 -16.35 2.90 -3.20
N LEU A 225 -15.82 1.82 -2.61
CA LEU A 225 -16.60 0.75 -1.97
C LEU A 225 -17.57 1.29 -0.90
N MET A 226 -17.12 2.27 -0.12
CA MET A 226 -17.92 2.90 0.93
C MET A 226 -18.89 3.99 0.41
N GLY A 227 -19.19 4.02 -0.89
CA GLY A 227 -20.16 4.94 -1.48
C GLY A 227 -19.61 6.33 -1.83
N ASN A 228 -18.30 6.53 -1.77
CA ASN A 228 -17.67 7.79 -2.19
C ASN A 228 -17.41 7.81 -3.70
N VAL A 229 -17.14 9.00 -4.22
CA VAL A 229 -16.57 9.21 -5.56
C VAL A 229 -15.17 9.78 -5.43
N VAL A 230 -14.29 9.45 -6.37
CA VAL A 230 -12.85 9.58 -6.19
C VAL A 230 -12.19 10.22 -7.42
N LEU A 231 -11.29 11.17 -7.18
CA LEU A 231 -10.26 11.56 -8.14
C LEU A 231 -8.97 10.83 -7.78
N TRP A 232 -8.55 9.90 -8.63
CA TRP A 232 -7.32 9.14 -8.43
C TRP A 232 -6.18 9.74 -9.26
N LYS A 233 -5.19 10.32 -8.56
CA LYS A 233 -3.91 10.73 -9.12
C LYS A 233 -2.87 9.62 -8.86
N PRO A 234 -2.63 8.70 -9.79
CA PRO A 234 -1.60 7.68 -9.65
C PRO A 234 -0.18 8.29 -9.59
N SER A 235 0.80 7.46 -9.26
CA SER A 235 2.21 7.82 -9.44
C SER A 235 2.60 7.71 -10.92
N ASP A 236 3.34 8.68 -11.41
CA ASP A 236 3.87 8.71 -12.79
C ASP A 236 4.67 7.44 -13.13
N THR A 237 5.44 6.96 -12.16
CA THR A 237 6.31 5.79 -12.29
C THR A 237 5.60 4.46 -12.02
N ALA A 238 4.27 4.47 -11.84
CA ALA A 238 3.44 3.27 -11.78
C ALA A 238 2.21 3.36 -12.71
N MET A 239 2.25 4.24 -13.72
CA MET A 239 1.12 4.57 -14.58
C MET A 239 0.54 3.35 -15.31
N LEU A 240 1.41 2.54 -15.91
CA LEU A 240 1.06 1.37 -16.70
C LEU A 240 0.21 0.36 -15.89
N ALA A 241 0.69 -0.02 -14.71
CA ALA A 241 -0.02 -0.94 -13.84
C ALA A 241 -1.28 -0.30 -13.22
N SER A 242 -1.21 0.98 -12.83
CA SER A 242 -2.35 1.71 -12.26
C SER A 242 -3.52 1.79 -13.27
N TYR A 243 -3.21 2.04 -14.54
CA TYR A 243 -4.22 2.07 -15.59
C TYR A 243 -4.81 0.68 -15.86
N ALA A 244 -4.00 -0.39 -15.83
CA ALA A 244 -4.52 -1.76 -15.93
C ALA A 244 -5.51 -2.07 -14.80
N VAL A 245 -5.19 -1.72 -13.54
CA VAL A 245 -6.11 -1.87 -12.40
C VAL A 245 -7.37 -1.04 -12.60
N TYR A 246 -7.25 0.21 -13.07
CA TYR A 246 -8.39 1.05 -13.40
C TYR A 246 -9.32 0.39 -14.42
N ARG A 247 -8.77 -0.13 -15.53
CA ARG A 247 -9.54 -0.83 -16.57
C ARG A 247 -10.23 -2.08 -16.02
N ILE A 248 -9.55 -2.86 -15.19
CA ILE A 248 -10.13 -4.05 -14.54
C ILE A 248 -11.32 -3.67 -13.65
N LEU A 249 -11.22 -2.57 -12.87
CA LEU A 249 -12.36 -2.08 -12.09
C LEU A 249 -13.55 -1.69 -12.98
N ARG A 250 -13.31 -1.01 -14.11
CA ARG A 250 -14.35 -0.67 -15.08
C ARG A 250 -15.00 -1.93 -15.68
N GLU A 251 -14.21 -2.92 -16.09
CA GLU A 251 -14.68 -4.22 -16.60
C GLU A 251 -15.44 -5.05 -15.55
N ALA A 252 -15.07 -4.90 -14.28
CA ALA A 252 -15.77 -5.49 -13.16
C ALA A 252 -17.14 -4.83 -12.88
N GLY A 253 -17.46 -3.74 -13.56
CA GLY A 253 -18.76 -3.05 -13.48
C GLY A 253 -18.74 -1.79 -12.62
N LEU A 254 -17.57 -1.21 -12.34
CA LEU A 254 -17.49 0.11 -11.72
C LEU A 254 -18.13 1.15 -12.64
N PRO A 255 -19.21 1.83 -12.20
CA PRO A 255 -19.88 2.81 -13.04
C PRO A 255 -18.95 3.97 -13.45
N PRO A 256 -19.24 4.66 -14.58
CA PRO A 256 -18.54 5.89 -14.90
C PRO A 256 -18.68 6.92 -13.77
N ASN A 257 -17.70 7.80 -13.66
CA ASN A 257 -17.64 8.89 -12.70
C ASN A 257 -17.47 8.49 -11.21
N ILE A 258 -17.35 7.21 -10.88
CA ILE A 258 -17.07 6.80 -9.50
C ILE A 258 -15.59 6.96 -9.16
N ILE A 259 -14.70 6.53 -10.06
CA ILE A 259 -13.26 6.80 -9.98
C ILE A 259 -12.85 7.50 -11.29
N GLN A 260 -12.34 8.72 -11.16
CA GLN A 260 -11.74 9.47 -12.25
C GLN A 260 -10.24 9.18 -12.27
N PHE A 261 -9.71 8.72 -13.39
CA PHE A 261 -8.28 8.43 -13.55
C PHE A 261 -7.59 9.68 -14.08
N VAL A 262 -6.97 10.45 -13.18
CA VAL A 262 -6.47 11.80 -13.49
C VAL A 262 -5.00 11.95 -13.10
N PRO A 263 -4.06 11.37 -13.87
CA PRO A 263 -2.64 11.72 -13.78
C PRO A 263 -2.47 13.24 -13.81
N ALA A 264 -1.68 13.79 -12.91
CA ALA A 264 -1.50 15.24 -12.80
C ALA A 264 -0.20 15.57 -12.07
N ASP A 265 0.32 16.76 -12.35
CA ASP A 265 1.39 17.35 -11.55
C ASP A 265 0.96 17.45 -10.08
N GLY A 266 1.85 17.06 -9.16
CA GLY A 266 1.53 16.90 -7.74
C GLY A 266 1.01 18.19 -7.09
N PRO A 267 1.77 19.31 -7.14
CA PRO A 267 1.29 20.61 -6.68
C PRO A 267 0.00 21.05 -7.34
N THR A 268 -0.11 20.94 -8.67
CA THR A 268 -1.33 21.34 -9.40
C THR A 268 -2.56 20.55 -8.93
N PHE A 269 -2.42 19.23 -8.74
CA PHE A 269 -3.49 18.38 -8.20
C PHE A 269 -3.87 18.80 -6.78
N GLY A 270 -2.88 18.92 -5.89
CA GLY A 270 -3.06 19.33 -4.49
C GLY A 270 -3.78 20.67 -4.36
N ASP A 271 -3.32 21.69 -5.08
CA ASP A 271 -3.93 23.01 -5.13
C ASP A 271 -5.38 22.94 -5.58
N THR A 272 -5.67 22.16 -6.62
CA THR A 272 -7.01 22.10 -7.22
C THR A 272 -7.99 21.41 -6.28
N VAL A 273 -7.63 20.24 -5.74
CA VAL A 273 -8.53 19.49 -4.85
C VAL A 273 -8.75 20.18 -3.52
N THR A 274 -7.69 20.76 -2.91
CA THR A 274 -7.81 21.49 -1.64
C THR A 274 -8.45 22.86 -1.79
N SER A 275 -8.64 23.36 -3.01
CA SER A 275 -9.38 24.59 -3.27
C SER A 275 -10.89 24.38 -3.45
N SER A 276 -11.36 23.15 -3.63
CA SER A 276 -12.78 22.86 -3.84
C SER A 276 -13.56 22.80 -2.52
N GLU A 277 -14.70 23.48 -2.42
CA GLU A 277 -15.61 23.41 -1.26
C GLU A 277 -16.15 21.98 -0.99
N HIS A 278 -16.07 21.10 -1.99
CA HIS A 278 -16.60 19.73 -1.95
C HIS A 278 -15.57 18.66 -1.57
N LEU A 279 -14.34 19.03 -1.27
CA LEU A 279 -13.36 18.06 -0.79
C LEU A 279 -13.84 17.50 0.56
N CYS A 280 -14.02 16.18 0.65
CA CYS A 280 -14.42 15.52 1.89
C CYS A 280 -13.34 14.58 2.44
N GLY A 281 -12.32 14.24 1.65
CA GLY A 281 -11.17 13.51 2.16
C GLY A 281 -9.99 13.43 1.21
N ILE A 282 -8.82 13.18 1.78
CA ILE A 282 -7.59 12.86 1.07
C ILE A 282 -7.12 11.49 1.58
N ASN A 283 -6.95 10.54 0.66
CA ASN A 283 -6.37 9.24 0.95
C ASN A 283 -4.98 9.18 0.29
N PHE A 284 -3.94 9.33 1.10
CA PHE A 284 -2.58 9.60 0.65
C PHE A 284 -1.62 8.51 1.12
N THR A 285 -0.70 8.13 0.24
CA THR A 285 0.54 7.46 0.64
C THR A 285 1.69 8.06 -0.14
N GLY A 286 2.75 8.44 0.57
CA GLY A 286 3.89 9.14 -0.01
C GLY A 286 4.71 9.87 1.05
N SER A 287 5.43 10.92 0.67
CA SER A 287 6.38 11.55 1.59
C SER A 287 5.72 12.40 2.70
N VAL A 288 6.31 12.40 3.90
CA VAL A 288 5.94 13.28 5.02
C VAL A 288 5.81 14.77 4.60
N PRO A 289 6.75 15.37 3.84
CA PRO A 289 6.61 16.77 3.44
C PRO A 289 5.38 17.05 2.59
N THR A 290 5.04 16.16 1.65
CA THR A 290 3.86 16.31 0.80
C THR A 290 2.57 16.18 1.62
N PHE A 291 2.48 15.20 2.52
CA PHE A 291 1.30 15.06 3.37
C PHE A 291 1.10 16.29 4.28
N LYS A 292 2.18 16.78 4.90
CA LYS A 292 2.14 18.03 5.70
C LYS A 292 1.74 19.24 4.87
N HIS A 293 2.15 19.30 3.60
CA HIS A 293 1.76 20.37 2.70
C HIS A 293 0.25 20.34 2.41
N LEU A 294 -0.29 19.19 2.01
CA LEU A 294 -1.72 19.01 1.80
C LEU A 294 -2.54 19.32 3.06
N TRP A 295 -2.06 18.87 4.23
CA TRP A 295 -2.68 19.18 5.52
C TRP A 295 -2.76 20.68 5.78
N LYS A 296 -1.67 21.41 5.52
CA LYS A 296 -1.65 22.88 5.67
C LYS A 296 -2.59 23.56 4.69
N GLN A 297 -2.66 23.10 3.44
CA GLN A 297 -3.59 23.65 2.45
C GLN A 297 -5.05 23.47 2.89
N VAL A 298 -5.40 22.28 3.39
CA VAL A 298 -6.74 22.04 3.95
C VAL A 298 -6.99 22.95 5.15
N ALA A 299 -6.05 23.07 6.10
CA ALA A 299 -6.22 23.95 7.26
C ALA A 299 -6.39 25.43 6.87
N GLN A 300 -5.64 25.91 5.87
CA GLN A 300 -5.75 27.28 5.34
C GLN A 300 -7.09 27.56 4.66
N ASN A 301 -7.74 26.51 4.17
CA ASN A 301 -8.96 26.60 3.39
C ASN A 301 -10.21 26.19 4.18
N LEU A 302 -10.11 26.00 5.50
CA LEU A 302 -11.14 25.34 6.30
C LEU A 302 -12.54 25.97 6.16
N ASP A 303 -12.62 27.30 6.08
CA ASP A 303 -13.86 28.07 5.96
C ASP A 303 -14.63 27.81 4.66
N ARG A 304 -13.99 27.25 3.63
CA ARG A 304 -14.62 27.01 2.33
C ARG A 304 -15.31 25.66 2.24
N PHE A 305 -14.92 24.68 3.06
CA PHE A 305 -15.41 23.31 2.90
C PHE A 305 -16.79 23.15 3.51
N ARG A 306 -17.66 22.39 2.86
CA ARG A 306 -19.00 22.06 3.39
C ARG A 306 -18.95 21.17 4.63
N THR A 307 -17.88 20.40 4.78
CA THR A 307 -17.61 19.52 5.92
C THR A 307 -16.11 19.49 6.18
N PHE A 308 -15.69 18.98 7.34
CA PHE A 308 -14.27 18.84 7.66
C PHE A 308 -13.64 17.71 6.85
N PRO A 309 -12.69 17.99 5.93
CA PRO A 309 -12.08 16.94 5.13
C PRO A 309 -11.28 15.96 6.00
N ARG A 310 -11.43 14.65 5.73
CA ARG A 310 -10.68 13.59 6.43
C ARG A 310 -9.36 13.30 5.73
N LEU A 311 -8.23 13.47 6.42
CA LEU A 311 -6.91 13.21 5.86
C LEU A 311 -6.36 11.89 6.43
N ALA A 312 -6.25 10.88 5.57
CA ALA A 312 -5.54 9.64 5.85
C ALA A 312 -4.20 9.65 5.11
N GLY A 313 -3.10 9.36 5.80
CA GLY A 313 -1.76 9.50 5.25
C GLY A 313 -0.78 8.49 5.82
N GLU A 314 -0.33 7.56 4.97
CA GLU A 314 0.82 6.71 5.27
C GLU A 314 2.09 7.34 4.71
N CYS A 315 3.06 7.60 5.59
CA CYS A 315 4.18 8.50 5.30
C CYS A 315 5.57 7.87 5.48
N GLY A 316 5.70 6.59 5.13
CA GLY A 316 6.97 5.85 5.16
C GLY A 316 7.56 5.65 6.56
N GLY A 317 8.88 5.46 6.65
CA GLY A 317 9.56 5.20 7.91
C GLY A 317 11.02 4.76 7.81
N LYS A 318 11.74 4.84 8.93
CA LYS A 318 13.12 4.37 9.08
C LYS A 318 13.18 3.09 9.91
N ASN A 319 12.94 1.93 9.30
CA ASN A 319 12.74 0.67 10.03
C ASN A 319 14.05 0.02 10.52
N PHE A 320 13.94 -0.86 11.52
CA PHE A 320 15.08 -1.53 12.13
C PHE A 320 14.88 -3.03 12.36
N HIS A 321 15.98 -3.77 12.32
CA HIS A 321 16.12 -5.10 12.92
C HIS A 321 16.98 -4.99 14.17
N PHE A 322 16.48 -5.53 15.28
CA PHE A 322 17.21 -5.58 16.55
C PHE A 322 17.56 -7.03 16.89
N VAL A 323 18.85 -7.30 17.04
CA VAL A 323 19.36 -8.65 17.28
C VAL A 323 19.82 -8.77 18.72
N HIS A 324 19.25 -9.72 19.44
CA HIS A 324 19.77 -10.12 20.75
C HIS A 324 20.82 -11.22 20.60
N ARG A 325 21.70 -11.39 21.61
CA ARG A 325 22.77 -12.41 21.58
C ARG A 325 22.28 -13.87 21.50
N SER A 326 20.99 -14.11 21.69
CA SER A 326 20.36 -15.43 21.57
C SER A 326 19.62 -15.62 20.25
N ALA A 327 19.74 -14.69 19.30
CA ALA A 327 19.08 -14.80 18.01
C ALA A 327 19.68 -15.96 17.19
N ASP A 328 18.82 -16.61 16.41
CA ASP A 328 19.27 -17.51 15.34
C ASP A 328 19.92 -16.70 14.21
N VAL A 329 21.18 -17.00 13.91
CA VAL A 329 22.00 -16.20 12.98
C VAL A 329 21.51 -16.36 11.54
N ASP A 330 21.08 -17.56 11.14
CA ASP A 330 20.53 -17.84 9.81
C ASP A 330 19.30 -16.98 9.50
N SER A 331 18.35 -16.94 10.44
CA SER A 331 17.14 -16.14 10.36
C SER A 331 17.46 -14.65 10.30
N VAL A 332 18.42 -14.20 11.13
CA VAL A 332 18.86 -12.79 11.13
C VAL A 332 19.43 -12.42 9.76
N VAL A 333 20.34 -13.23 9.21
CA VAL A 333 20.99 -12.94 7.92
C VAL A 333 19.95 -12.93 6.80
N SER A 334 19.20 -14.01 6.61
CA SER A 334 18.23 -14.15 5.52
C SER A 334 17.10 -13.11 5.59
N GLY A 335 16.49 -12.93 6.77
CA GLY A 335 15.43 -11.95 6.99
C GLY A 335 15.90 -10.51 6.79
N THR A 336 17.13 -10.22 7.20
CA THR A 336 17.71 -8.88 7.03
C THR A 336 18.06 -8.57 5.58
N LEU A 337 18.65 -9.52 4.86
CA LEU A 337 18.93 -9.36 3.42
C LEU A 337 17.64 -9.12 2.63
N ARG A 338 16.60 -9.93 2.85
CA ARG A 338 15.31 -9.75 2.19
C ARG A 338 14.68 -8.40 2.52
N SER A 339 14.57 -8.07 3.81
CA SER A 339 13.94 -6.82 4.26
C SER A 339 14.66 -5.56 3.75
N ALA A 340 15.99 -5.61 3.64
CA ALA A 340 16.78 -4.45 3.21
C ALA A 340 16.86 -4.29 1.68
N PHE A 341 16.90 -5.40 0.94
CA PHE A 341 17.29 -5.38 -0.48
C PHE A 341 16.20 -5.83 -1.45
N GLU A 342 15.16 -6.56 -1.02
CA GLU A 342 14.05 -6.87 -1.92
C GLU A 342 13.45 -5.58 -2.48
N TYR A 343 13.19 -5.59 -3.79
CA TYR A 343 12.74 -4.41 -4.52
C TYR A 343 13.66 -3.18 -4.36
N GLY A 344 14.96 -3.42 -4.17
CA GLY A 344 15.96 -2.36 -3.95
C GLY A 344 15.75 -1.57 -2.65
N GLY A 345 15.06 -2.16 -1.66
CA GLY A 345 14.70 -1.47 -0.42
C GLY A 345 13.64 -0.37 -0.60
N GLN A 346 12.93 -0.33 -1.73
CA GLN A 346 11.92 0.69 -2.04
C GLN A 346 10.55 0.37 -1.40
N LYS A 347 10.57 -0.06 -0.15
CA LYS A 347 9.37 -0.36 0.66
C LYS A 347 9.34 0.58 1.86
N CYS A 348 8.17 1.08 2.23
CA CYS A 348 7.97 1.86 3.45
C CYS A 348 8.40 1.09 4.71
N SER A 349 8.38 -0.25 4.65
CA SER A 349 8.75 -1.19 5.71
C SER A 349 10.18 -1.75 5.60
N ALA A 350 10.96 -1.36 4.60
CA ALA A 350 12.31 -1.92 4.41
C ALA A 350 13.23 -1.66 5.61
N CYS A 351 13.96 -2.69 6.05
CA CYS A 351 14.95 -2.56 7.11
C CYS A 351 16.15 -1.75 6.60
N SER A 352 16.44 -0.64 7.28
CA SER A 352 17.61 0.20 6.95
C SER A 352 18.55 0.41 8.13
N ARG A 353 18.31 -0.29 9.25
CA ARG A 353 19.13 -0.21 10.48
C ARG A 353 19.19 -1.58 11.14
N LEU A 354 20.39 -2.14 11.28
CA LEU A 354 20.63 -3.40 11.98
C LEU A 354 21.43 -3.14 13.27
N TYR A 355 20.82 -3.45 14.41
CA TYR A 355 21.49 -3.39 15.71
C TYR A 355 21.91 -4.81 16.08
N ALA A 356 23.22 -5.13 15.99
CA ALA A 356 23.73 -6.46 16.30
C ALA A 356 24.67 -6.45 17.52
N PRO A 357 24.62 -7.49 18.38
CA PRO A 357 25.45 -7.54 19.57
C PRO A 357 26.88 -7.93 19.19
N ARG A 358 27.86 -7.39 19.93
CA ARG A 358 29.29 -7.65 19.68
C ARG A 358 29.62 -9.15 19.62
N SER A 359 28.93 -9.97 20.42
CA SER A 359 29.13 -11.42 20.48
C SER A 359 28.75 -12.15 19.18
N LEU A 360 27.75 -11.67 18.44
CA LEU A 360 27.30 -12.29 17.20
C LEU A 360 27.79 -11.55 15.94
N TRP A 361 28.31 -10.33 16.09
CA TRP A 361 28.69 -9.51 14.94
C TRP A 361 29.71 -10.16 14.01
N PRO A 362 30.78 -10.85 14.47
CA PRO A 362 31.70 -11.54 13.56
C PRO A 362 30.99 -12.56 12.65
N GLN A 363 30.07 -13.34 13.20
CA GLN A 363 29.30 -14.36 12.45
C GLN A 363 28.30 -13.71 11.50
N ILE A 364 27.51 -12.75 12.00
CA ILE A 364 26.51 -12.03 11.21
C ILE A 364 27.18 -11.27 10.06
N LYS A 365 28.27 -10.53 10.34
CA LYS A 365 29.03 -9.79 9.33
C LYS A 365 29.58 -10.71 8.26
N GLY A 366 30.26 -11.80 8.64
CA GLY A 366 30.84 -12.74 7.69
C GLY A 366 29.78 -13.28 6.72
N ARG A 367 28.67 -13.77 7.26
CA ARG A 367 27.58 -14.34 6.46
C ARG A 367 26.83 -13.32 5.62
N LEU A 368 26.57 -12.12 6.15
CA LEU A 368 25.96 -11.05 5.36
C LEU A 368 26.82 -10.72 4.15
N LEU A 369 28.14 -10.61 4.29
CA LEU A 369 29.04 -10.28 3.19
C LEU A 369 29.16 -11.42 2.18
N GLU A 370 29.19 -12.67 2.65
CA GLU A 370 29.18 -13.87 1.80
C GLU A 370 27.91 -13.94 0.95
N GLU A 371 26.73 -13.90 1.58
CA GLU A 371 25.44 -13.98 0.89
C GLU A 371 25.20 -12.77 -0.03
N LEU A 372 25.63 -11.57 0.37
CA LEU A 372 25.52 -10.36 -0.46
C LEU A 372 26.30 -10.50 -1.77
N SER A 373 27.42 -11.23 -1.78
CA SER A 373 28.20 -11.47 -3.00
C SER A 373 27.47 -12.35 -4.03
N GLY A 374 26.51 -13.16 -3.58
CA GLY A 374 25.64 -13.98 -4.42
C GLY A 374 24.37 -13.26 -4.90
N ILE A 375 24.11 -12.04 -4.43
CA ILE A 375 22.91 -11.28 -4.82
C ILE A 375 23.05 -10.81 -6.28
N LYS A 376 22.09 -11.22 -7.11
CA LYS A 376 22.01 -10.81 -8.50
C LYS A 376 21.15 -9.57 -8.68
N VAL A 377 21.74 -8.51 -9.22
CA VAL A 377 21.05 -7.29 -9.67
C VAL A 377 20.97 -7.30 -11.19
N GLY A 378 19.79 -7.07 -11.77
CA GLY A 378 19.64 -7.17 -13.22
C GLY A 378 18.24 -6.89 -13.76
N ASN A 379 18.02 -7.27 -15.02
CA ASN A 379 16.73 -7.16 -15.69
C ASN A 379 15.80 -8.30 -15.23
N PRO A 380 14.71 -7.98 -14.51
CA PRO A 380 13.83 -8.98 -13.89
C PRO A 380 12.91 -9.66 -14.90
N ALA A 381 12.74 -9.10 -16.10
CA ALA A 381 11.91 -9.66 -17.16
C ALA A 381 12.65 -10.71 -18.00
N GLU A 382 13.96 -10.51 -18.22
CA GLU A 382 14.79 -11.43 -19.00
C GLU A 382 15.41 -12.53 -18.11
N ASP A 383 15.64 -12.25 -16.83
CA ASP A 383 16.25 -13.20 -15.90
C ASP A 383 15.53 -13.27 -14.55
N PHE A 384 14.79 -14.37 -14.34
CA PHE A 384 14.05 -14.64 -13.11
C PHE A 384 14.95 -15.05 -11.93
N GLY A 385 16.26 -15.23 -12.15
CA GLY A 385 17.26 -15.38 -11.08
C GLY A 385 17.67 -14.05 -10.44
N THR A 386 17.19 -12.91 -10.97
CA THR A 386 17.41 -11.58 -10.39
C THR A 386 16.77 -11.47 -9.00
N PHE A 387 17.54 -11.07 -7.99
CA PHE A 387 17.03 -10.86 -6.63
C PHE A 387 16.29 -9.53 -6.49
N PHE A 388 16.85 -8.45 -7.03
CA PHE A 388 16.18 -7.16 -7.22
C PHE A 388 16.76 -6.42 -8.43
N SER A 389 16.07 -5.36 -8.86
CA SER A 389 16.44 -4.61 -10.07
C SER A 389 16.78 -3.14 -9.76
N ALA A 390 16.86 -2.31 -10.80
CA ALA A 390 17.06 -0.88 -10.73
C ALA A 390 16.05 -0.19 -9.79
N VAL A 391 16.46 0.95 -9.24
CA VAL A 391 15.56 1.85 -8.50
C VAL A 391 14.66 2.63 -9.45
N ILE A 392 13.57 3.18 -8.95
CA ILE A 392 12.42 3.55 -9.76
C ILE A 392 12.69 4.63 -10.83
N ASP A 393 13.48 5.66 -10.51
CA ASP A 393 13.75 6.77 -11.42
C ASP A 393 15.10 7.48 -11.14
N ALA A 394 15.43 8.44 -12.01
CA ALA A 394 16.65 9.25 -11.92
C ALA A 394 16.74 10.09 -10.63
N LYS A 395 15.61 10.54 -10.06
CA LYS A 395 15.59 11.32 -8.80
C LYS A 395 15.98 10.42 -7.64
N SER A 396 15.44 9.21 -7.61
CA SER A 396 15.76 8.18 -6.62
C SER A 396 17.21 7.74 -6.74
N PHE A 397 17.69 7.44 -7.94
CA PHE A 397 19.10 7.13 -8.20
C PHE A 397 20.03 8.24 -7.70
N SER A 398 19.75 9.49 -8.08
CA SER A 398 20.55 10.65 -7.67
C SER A 398 20.58 10.82 -6.15
N ARG A 399 19.45 10.62 -5.47
CA ARG A 399 19.35 10.70 -4.02
C ARG A 399 20.17 9.60 -3.34
N ILE A 400 20.11 8.38 -3.85
CA ILE A 400 20.86 7.25 -3.33
C ILE A 400 22.36 7.44 -3.55
N ARG A 401 22.77 7.88 -4.74
CA ARG A 401 24.17 8.22 -5.05
C ARG A 401 24.74 9.27 -4.10
N LYS A 402 23.95 10.28 -3.69
CA LYS A 402 24.36 11.25 -2.66
C LYS A 402 24.60 10.58 -1.30
N TRP A 403 23.77 9.62 -0.91
CA TRP A 403 23.94 8.87 0.34
C TRP A 403 25.16 7.94 0.31
N LEU A 404 25.45 7.33 -0.84
CA LEU A 404 26.70 6.58 -1.04
C LEU A 404 27.92 7.51 -0.96
N GLY A 405 27.83 8.73 -1.51
CA GLY A 405 28.84 9.76 -1.34
C GLY A 405 29.09 10.11 0.13
N HIS A 406 28.02 10.34 0.90
CA HIS A 406 28.11 10.56 2.36
C HIS A 406 28.77 9.40 3.10
N ALA A 407 28.39 8.16 2.77
CA ALA A 407 28.97 6.96 3.38
C ALA A 407 30.47 6.83 3.11
N ARG A 408 30.97 7.34 1.98
CA ARG A 408 32.41 7.38 1.66
C ARG A 408 33.15 8.53 2.35
N SER A 409 32.49 9.68 2.53
CA SER A 409 33.13 10.87 3.09
C SER A 409 33.07 10.94 4.62
N SER A 410 32.09 10.30 5.26
CA SER A 410 31.89 10.40 6.71
C SER A 410 32.92 9.55 7.48
N PRO A 411 33.63 10.12 8.48
CA PRO A 411 34.61 9.37 9.28
C PRO A 411 33.97 8.35 10.22
N SER A 412 32.66 8.45 10.49
CA SER A 412 31.90 7.52 11.33
C SER A 412 31.41 6.29 10.56
N LEU A 413 31.50 6.28 9.23
CA LEU A 413 30.92 5.27 8.34
C LEU A 413 32.01 4.49 7.60
N THR A 414 31.79 3.19 7.44
CA THR A 414 32.63 2.32 6.62
C THR A 414 31.74 1.48 5.72
N ILE A 415 31.90 1.59 4.41
CA ILE A 415 31.25 0.68 3.46
C ILE A 415 31.91 -0.69 3.60
N LEU A 416 31.14 -1.70 3.97
CA LEU A 416 31.62 -3.07 4.13
C LEU A 416 31.54 -3.87 2.84
N ALA A 417 30.51 -3.63 2.02
CA ALA A 417 30.37 -4.20 0.69
C ALA A 417 29.43 -3.37 -0.18
N GLY A 418 29.57 -3.54 -1.50
CA GLY A 418 28.79 -2.85 -2.52
C GLY A 418 29.10 -1.36 -2.61
N GLY A 419 28.06 -0.58 -2.92
CA GLY A 419 28.14 0.87 -3.05
C GLY A 419 28.49 1.38 -4.44
N GLN A 420 28.51 0.50 -5.45
CA GLN A 420 28.54 0.88 -6.86
C GLN A 420 27.12 1.25 -7.35
N CYS A 421 27.06 2.10 -8.38
CA CYS A 421 25.82 2.46 -9.05
C CYS A 421 26.13 2.89 -10.49
N ASP A 422 25.25 2.55 -11.41
CA ASP A 422 25.34 2.90 -12.83
C ASP A 422 23.94 3.21 -13.37
N ASP A 423 23.77 4.36 -14.01
CA ASP A 423 22.55 4.82 -14.67
C ASP A 423 22.64 4.84 -16.20
N SER A 424 23.64 4.20 -16.80
CA SER A 424 23.85 4.16 -18.26
C SER A 424 22.68 3.51 -19.03
N VAL A 425 22.12 2.41 -18.52
CA VAL A 425 21.03 1.64 -19.16
C VAL A 425 19.75 1.66 -18.31
N GLY A 426 19.89 1.42 -17.02
CA GLY A 426 18.82 1.45 -16.03
C GLY A 426 19.38 2.03 -14.74
N TYR A 427 18.53 2.40 -13.79
CA TYR A 427 18.96 3.05 -12.55
C TYR A 427 19.50 2.04 -11.53
N PHE A 428 20.60 1.35 -11.86
CA PHE A 428 21.11 0.24 -11.07
C PHE A 428 21.95 0.70 -9.88
N VAL A 429 21.63 0.20 -8.69
CA VAL A 429 22.41 0.40 -7.48
C VAL A 429 22.68 -0.96 -6.84
N GLU A 430 23.96 -1.26 -6.62
CA GLU A 430 24.37 -2.49 -5.95
C GLU A 430 23.95 -2.47 -4.47
N PRO A 431 23.61 -3.62 -3.87
CA PRO A 431 23.22 -3.68 -2.48
C PRO A 431 24.40 -3.26 -1.60
N CYS A 432 24.17 -2.35 -0.66
CA CYS A 432 25.23 -1.70 0.12
C CYS A 432 25.10 -2.00 1.61
N ILE A 433 26.19 -2.45 2.24
CA ILE A 433 26.27 -2.61 3.69
C ILE A 433 27.24 -1.58 4.24
N VAL A 434 26.81 -0.83 5.25
CA VAL A 434 27.60 0.24 5.87
C VAL A 434 27.68 -0.01 7.38
N GLU A 435 28.87 0.02 7.96
CA GLU A 435 29.06 -0.03 9.41
C GLU A 435 29.21 1.40 9.94
N THR A 436 28.47 1.73 11.01
CA THR A 436 28.56 3.03 11.69
C THR A 436 29.07 2.87 13.12
N LYS A 437 29.97 3.78 13.52
CA LYS A 437 30.36 3.95 14.93
C LYS A 437 29.44 4.93 15.67
N ASP A 438 28.63 5.71 14.94
CA ASP A 438 27.72 6.69 15.49
C ASP A 438 26.24 6.27 15.26
N PRO A 439 25.48 5.89 16.31
CA PRO A 439 24.05 5.60 16.19
C PRO A 439 23.20 6.80 15.78
N GLN A 440 23.75 8.01 15.87
CA GLN A 440 23.07 9.27 15.61
C GLN A 440 23.44 9.88 14.25
N ASP A 441 24.24 9.19 13.43
CA ASP A 441 24.63 9.64 12.09
C ASP A 441 23.37 9.96 11.26
N PRO A 442 23.40 11.01 10.40
CA PRO A 442 22.28 11.32 9.51
C PRO A 442 21.75 10.14 8.69
N ILE A 443 22.59 9.17 8.35
CA ILE A 443 22.20 7.97 7.61
C ILE A 443 21.28 7.04 8.43
N MET A 444 21.37 7.09 9.76
CA MET A 444 20.53 6.37 10.74
C MET A 444 19.20 7.08 11.03
N LYS A 445 18.96 8.29 10.50
CA LYS A 445 17.79 9.11 10.79
C LYS A 445 16.92 9.35 9.56
N GLU A 446 15.62 9.46 9.80
CA GLU A 446 14.68 9.96 8.80
C GLU A 446 14.88 11.47 8.59
N GLY A 447 14.84 11.94 7.34
CA GLY A 447 14.60 13.36 7.05
C GLY A 447 15.77 14.36 7.03
N ARG A 448 17.05 13.98 7.18
CA ARG A 448 18.18 14.89 6.86
C ARG A 448 19.09 14.31 5.80
N SER A 449 19.14 14.89 4.61
CA SER A 449 20.28 14.70 3.72
C SER A 449 21.50 15.49 4.23
N PRO A 450 22.72 15.04 3.92
CA PRO A 450 23.91 15.87 4.08
C PRO A 450 23.69 17.16 3.28
N GLY A 451 23.79 18.32 3.93
CA GLY A 451 23.51 19.64 3.32
C GLY A 451 22.18 20.31 3.73
N GLY A 452 21.46 19.80 4.75
CA GLY A 452 20.35 20.53 5.37
C GLY A 452 19.00 20.47 4.64
N HIS A 453 18.93 19.86 3.46
CA HIS A 453 17.67 19.62 2.76
C HIS A 453 16.95 18.37 3.30
N ARG A 454 15.63 18.47 3.48
CA ARG A 454 14.75 17.37 3.95
C ARG A 454 14.49 16.41 2.80
N ALA A 455 14.95 15.16 2.91
CA ALA A 455 14.87 14.18 1.83
C ALA A 455 13.70 13.19 2.01
N ALA A 456 12.96 12.97 0.93
CA ALA A 456 11.99 11.89 0.79
C ALA A 456 12.70 10.53 0.67
N GLU A 457 12.55 9.70 1.71
CA GLU A 457 12.14 8.27 1.76
C GLU A 457 12.44 7.24 0.67
N GLU A 458 13.44 7.38 -0.18
CA GLU A 458 14.06 6.17 -0.76
C GLU A 458 15.57 6.25 -0.61
N ARG A 459 16.11 5.30 0.13
CA ARG A 459 17.53 5.07 0.30
C ARG A 459 17.69 3.56 0.10
N CYS A 460 18.13 3.18 -1.09
CA CYS A 460 18.41 1.79 -1.46
C CYS A 460 19.19 1.12 -0.33
N GLY A 461 18.82 -0.13 -0.04
CA GLY A 461 19.36 -1.01 0.98
C GLY A 461 20.74 -0.57 1.46
N GLN A 462 20.73 0.17 2.57
CA GLN A 462 21.91 0.47 3.35
C GLN A 462 21.70 -0.26 4.65
N LEU A 463 22.31 -1.44 4.77
CA LEU A 463 22.29 -2.14 6.03
C LEU A 463 23.29 -1.46 6.95
N LEU A 464 22.78 -0.67 7.89
CA LEU A 464 23.60 0.07 8.82
C LEU A 464 23.83 -0.75 10.09
N HIS A 465 25.07 -1.21 10.33
CA HIS A 465 25.42 -1.88 11.57
C HIS A 465 25.90 -0.90 12.64
N GLN A 466 25.42 -1.05 13.87
CA GLN A 466 25.96 -0.36 15.05
C GLN A 466 26.75 -1.32 15.96
N ARG A 467 27.97 -0.92 16.32
CA ARG A 467 28.66 -1.40 17.53
C ARG A 467 28.04 -0.79 18.79
N GLN A 468 27.30 -1.61 19.55
CA GLN A 468 26.99 -1.45 20.99
C GLN A 468 25.88 -0.45 21.37
N VAL A 469 24.87 -0.92 22.12
CA VAL A 469 23.84 -0.09 22.75
C VAL A 469 23.87 -0.32 24.27
N HIS A 470 24.23 0.70 25.03
CA HIS A 470 23.94 0.78 26.48
C HIS A 470 22.71 1.66 26.78
N ARG A 471 22.26 2.50 25.83
CA ARG A 471 20.96 3.20 25.82
C ARG A 471 20.53 3.46 24.37
N LEU A 472 19.29 3.12 24.02
CA LEU A 472 18.68 3.47 22.73
C LEU A 472 18.26 4.94 22.77
N GLY A 473 18.86 5.78 21.93
CA GLY A 473 18.32 7.12 21.67
C GLY A 473 17.09 6.98 20.78
N GLY A 474 15.92 7.40 21.27
CA GLY A 474 14.66 7.35 20.52
C GLY A 474 14.76 8.15 19.22
N GLY A 475 14.73 7.45 18.09
CA GLY A 475 14.45 8.06 16.79
C GLY A 475 12.94 8.31 16.67
N PRO A 476 12.48 9.44 16.11
CA PRO A 476 11.08 9.84 16.15
C PRO A 476 10.12 9.05 15.26
N ALA A 477 10.60 8.08 14.46
CA ALA A 477 9.76 7.32 13.53
C ALA A 477 10.36 5.95 13.19
N ALA A 478 9.64 4.89 13.53
CA ALA A 478 9.85 3.53 13.03
C ALA A 478 8.47 2.88 12.87
N LEU A 479 8.06 2.70 11.61
CA LEU A 479 6.78 2.05 11.29
C LEU A 479 6.85 0.55 11.64
N TRP A 480 8.00 -0.07 11.34
CA TRP A 480 8.28 -1.48 11.60
C TRP A 480 9.56 -1.69 12.42
N GLY A 481 9.52 -2.66 13.33
CA GLY A 481 10.69 -3.12 14.07
C GLY A 481 10.61 -4.60 14.44
N SER A 482 11.64 -5.37 14.09
CA SER A 482 11.66 -6.83 14.36
C SER A 482 12.72 -7.18 15.41
N PRO A 483 12.36 -7.61 16.63
CA PRO A 483 13.29 -8.19 17.58
C PRO A 483 13.53 -9.68 17.27
N SER A 484 14.80 -10.09 17.17
CA SER A 484 15.20 -11.50 17.07
C SER A 484 15.66 -12.03 18.43
N LEU A 485 14.89 -12.95 19.02
CA LEU A 485 15.08 -13.47 20.39
C LEU A 485 14.87 -14.99 20.46
N GLY A 486 15.91 -15.77 20.70
CA GLY A 486 15.79 -17.23 20.90
C GLY A 486 15.44 -17.66 22.33
N ASP A 487 15.38 -16.73 23.30
CA ASP A 487 15.03 -17.03 24.69
C ASP A 487 13.60 -16.55 25.01
N GLN A 488 12.70 -17.49 25.30
CA GLN A 488 11.30 -17.21 25.62
C GLN A 488 11.13 -16.31 26.86
N ARG A 489 12.07 -16.32 27.82
CA ARG A 489 12.00 -15.44 29.00
C ARG A 489 12.27 -13.99 28.62
N GLN A 490 13.06 -13.74 27.59
CA GLN A 490 13.31 -12.40 27.08
C GLN A 490 12.21 -11.91 26.14
N ALA A 491 11.59 -12.81 25.37
CA ALA A 491 10.41 -12.50 24.56
C ALA A 491 9.20 -12.04 25.39
N ARG A 492 9.12 -12.46 26.67
CA ARG A 492 8.04 -12.09 27.61
C ARG A 492 8.31 -10.84 28.45
N ARG A 493 9.53 -10.30 28.47
CA ARG A 493 9.76 -8.97 29.06
C ARG A 493 9.15 -7.94 28.12
N PRO A 494 8.43 -6.90 28.61
CA PRO A 494 7.98 -5.82 27.74
C PRO A 494 9.20 -5.34 26.95
N PRO A 495 9.13 -5.27 25.61
CA PRO A 495 10.31 -4.93 24.84
C PRO A 495 10.82 -3.58 25.35
N LEU A 496 12.04 -3.55 25.87
CA LEU A 496 12.84 -2.34 26.02
C LEU A 496 13.22 -1.76 24.64
N CYS A 497 12.49 -2.13 23.57
CA CYS A 497 12.61 -1.56 22.24
C CYS A 497 11.86 -0.23 22.20
N PRO A 498 12.34 0.76 21.42
CA PRO A 498 11.56 1.94 21.10
C PRO A 498 10.21 1.53 20.50
N ALA A 499 9.18 2.33 20.78
CA ALA A 499 7.82 2.11 20.27
C ALA A 499 7.84 1.93 18.74
N VAL A 500 7.19 0.87 18.26
CA VAL A 500 6.90 0.58 16.85
C VAL A 500 5.45 0.16 16.72
N ASP A 501 4.83 0.50 15.60
CA ASP A 501 3.42 0.19 15.36
C ASP A 501 3.21 -1.28 14.96
N VAL A 502 4.20 -1.90 14.30
CA VAL A 502 4.17 -3.34 13.98
C VAL A 502 5.50 -4.04 14.33
N ALA A 503 5.40 -5.14 15.09
CA ALA A 503 6.53 -5.94 15.54
C ALA A 503 6.37 -7.45 15.25
N PRO A 504 7.01 -7.98 14.20
CA PRO A 504 7.07 -9.42 13.97
C PRO A 504 7.95 -10.12 15.02
N GLY A 505 7.46 -11.19 15.63
CA GLY A 505 8.28 -12.09 16.47
C GLY A 505 9.16 -13.03 15.63
N HIS A 506 10.02 -13.81 16.29
CA HIS A 506 10.89 -14.80 15.63
C HIS A 506 10.05 -15.77 14.77
N GLN A 507 10.27 -15.78 13.46
CA GLN A 507 9.77 -16.86 12.60
C GLN A 507 10.72 -18.04 12.81
N GLY A 508 10.22 -19.13 13.42
CA GLY A 508 10.99 -20.34 13.68
C GLY A 508 10.89 -21.34 12.53
N ASP A 509 11.95 -22.11 12.34
CA ASP A 509 12.05 -23.23 11.38
C ASP A 509 10.90 -24.25 11.55
N ALA A 510 10.14 -24.46 10.47
CA ALA A 510 9.44 -25.72 10.23
C ALA A 510 10.18 -26.45 9.09
N ARG A 511 11.03 -27.41 9.44
CA ARG A 511 11.63 -28.34 8.48
C ARG A 511 10.54 -29.22 7.86
N ALA A 512 10.65 -29.44 6.55
CA ALA A 512 10.07 -30.53 5.78
C ALA A 512 8.53 -30.58 5.60
N SER A 513 7.97 -29.54 4.98
CA SER A 513 6.87 -29.69 4.00
C SER A 513 6.82 -28.42 3.16
N GLY A 514 6.96 -28.53 1.84
CA GLY A 514 7.14 -27.38 0.94
C GLY A 514 6.08 -26.29 1.09
N GLY A 515 6.47 -25.18 1.72
CA GLY A 515 5.69 -23.95 1.81
C GLY A 515 6.66 -22.77 1.94
N LEU A 516 6.59 -21.81 1.02
CA LEU A 516 7.37 -20.58 1.10
C LEU A 516 6.99 -19.79 2.36
N ALA A 517 7.99 -19.31 3.10
CA ALA A 517 7.80 -18.38 4.21
C ALA A 517 7.14 -17.09 3.70
N LEU A 518 5.88 -16.88 4.10
CA LEU A 518 5.08 -15.70 3.81
C LEU A 518 5.60 -14.47 4.59
N PRO A 519 5.52 -13.26 4.02
CA PRO A 519 5.52 -12.04 4.82
C PRO A 519 4.16 -11.97 5.56
N ILE A 520 4.18 -12.05 6.89
CA ILE A 520 2.97 -12.17 7.72
C ILE A 520 2.31 -10.79 7.96
N HIS A 521 1.00 -10.77 7.74
CA HIS A 521 0.04 -9.71 8.09
C HIS A 521 0.03 -9.36 9.59
N ALA A 522 -0.28 -8.11 9.89
CA ALA A 522 -0.53 -7.61 11.24
C ALA A 522 -1.63 -8.42 11.96
N VAL A 523 -1.33 -8.94 13.14
CA VAL A 523 -2.32 -9.53 14.06
C VAL A 523 -2.92 -8.41 14.90
N SER A 524 -4.24 -8.20 14.78
CA SER A 524 -5.00 -7.25 15.60
C SER A 524 -5.07 -7.69 17.08
N PRO A 525 -4.89 -6.79 18.07
CA PRO A 525 -5.02 -7.14 19.48
C PRO A 525 -6.48 -7.03 19.91
N ALA A 526 -7.26 -8.09 19.73
CA ALA A 526 -8.61 -8.17 20.29
C ALA A 526 -8.86 -9.51 21.00
N ARG A 527 -8.29 -9.67 22.21
CA ARG A 527 -8.89 -10.50 23.26
C ARG A 527 -8.83 -9.76 24.59
N ARG A 528 -9.97 -9.18 24.98
CA ARG A 528 -10.23 -8.75 26.36
C ARG A 528 -10.11 -9.96 27.28
N LEU A 529 -9.10 -9.96 28.14
CA LEU A 529 -8.99 -10.88 29.27
C LEU A 529 -10.17 -10.64 30.22
N ARG A 530 -11.06 -11.62 30.36
CA ARG A 530 -12.01 -11.67 31.47
C ARG A 530 -11.21 -11.86 32.77
N ARG A 531 -11.40 -10.95 33.74
CA ARG A 531 -10.86 -11.09 35.10
C ARG A 531 -11.58 -12.25 35.82
N PRO A 532 -10.88 -13.11 36.58
CA PRO A 532 -11.54 -14.01 37.52
C PRO A 532 -12.03 -13.21 38.74
N SER A 533 -13.25 -13.53 39.19
CA SER A 533 -13.85 -13.06 40.43
C SER A 533 -13.09 -13.61 41.64
N VAL A 534 -12.62 -12.73 42.53
CA VAL A 534 -12.13 -13.07 43.86
C VAL A 534 -13.35 -13.17 44.78
N ARG A 535 -13.52 -14.31 45.48
CA ARG A 535 -14.42 -14.41 46.65
C ARG A 535 -13.70 -13.79 47.85
N PRO A 536 -14.37 -13.04 48.72
CA PRO A 536 -13.81 -12.64 50.00
C PRO A 536 -13.93 -13.80 50.99
N ASP A 537 -12.83 -14.08 51.69
CA ASP A 537 -12.89 -14.65 53.02
C ASP A 537 -13.20 -13.49 53.99
N ASP A 538 -14.03 -13.84 54.98
CA ASP A 538 -14.70 -13.06 56.05
C ASP A 538 -16.00 -12.30 55.68
#